data_AF-A0A2W0EAE3-F1
#
_entry.id   AF-A0A2W0EAE3-F1
#
_cell.length_a   1.000
_cell.length_b   1.000
_cell.length_c   1.000
_cell.angle_alpha   90.00
_cell.angle_beta   90.00
_cell.angle_gamma   90.00
#
_symmetry.space_group_name_H-M   'P 1'
#
loop_
_entity.id
_entity.type
_entity.pdbx_description
1 polymer ?
#
loop_
_entity_poly.entity_id
_entity_poly.type
_entity_poly.pdbx_seq_one_letter_code
_entity_poly.pdbx_strand_id
1 'polypeptide(L)'
;MSTETDGAQQFDDAYRTVLGAARDSSIERDVDHDELVLSGRFGLDPVILHAVLERLTDIGLVTFVTDGTVRFGTLSVPAWNDNGHLLVGLMEGVLRSAQTASASASASSDIAEHDVVFDALRRAATLRTPDLDPAFWASLRFWIDRSPNAALARLGRGALERVRFGTSPSVPFRNTDVDDWAAASEQALRYPSPRTAERAAHVLARVWDNQLAAVAPSLGYIPAGLLTVTSAAADVPTWAAWAPDDLWWDLLAMVRDGTLERGRTYPPQDVAARLRRSARILTPLFRRLELMGLVERPPDAPDSVRIADPGVQHWVDSLQLATTLTEMCARSAVPVLSADGRAELHRVIATVRQYARTRDYAFAVGMVELSRTLSRHTPNPWVAGNMRLAISRLAFVFDEAPPLRQWAVDDVLSLLDEAIDTGDPDLASAAVHALAVHYDAHVLEVTARWPPTPSR
;
A
#
# COMPACT_ATOMS: atom_id res chain seq x y z
N MET A 1 -6.38 9.94 29.92
CA MET A 1 -5.57 10.65 28.91
C MET A 1 -4.06 10.38 29.01
N SER A 2 -3.54 9.64 30.00
CA SER A 2 -2.11 9.26 30.06
C SER A 2 -1.81 7.84 29.57
N THR A 3 -2.82 6.99 29.35
CA THR A 3 -2.66 5.55 29.07
C THR A 3 -2.58 5.19 27.58
N GLU A 4 -3.16 6.02 26.69
CA GLU A 4 -3.15 5.79 25.22
C GLU A 4 -1.75 5.93 24.63
N THR A 5 -1.00 6.97 25.05
CA THR A 5 0.36 7.22 24.57
C THR A 5 1.34 6.14 25.05
N ASP A 6 1.14 5.64 26.28
CA ASP A 6 2.00 4.64 26.91
C ASP A 6 1.93 3.28 26.19
N GLY A 7 0.72 2.83 25.79
CA GLY A 7 0.52 1.55 25.10
C GLY A 7 1.08 1.55 23.67
N ALA A 8 0.83 2.61 22.91
CA ALA A 8 1.38 2.76 21.56
C ALA A 8 2.91 2.86 21.58
N GLN A 9 3.46 3.60 22.54
CA GLN A 9 4.90 3.74 22.72
C GLN A 9 5.54 2.41 23.12
N GLN A 10 4.91 1.64 24.02
CA GLN A 10 5.38 0.32 24.42
C GLN A 10 5.44 -0.65 23.23
N PHE A 11 4.41 -0.66 22.38
CA PHE A 11 4.42 -1.48 21.16
C PHE A 11 5.53 -1.07 20.19
N ASP A 12 5.70 0.22 19.96
CA ASP A 12 6.75 0.73 19.07
C ASP A 12 8.16 0.43 19.58
N ASP A 13 8.38 0.51 20.88
CA ASP A 13 9.66 0.14 21.50
C ASP A 13 9.90 -1.37 21.41
N ALA A 14 8.90 -2.19 21.70
CA ALA A 14 8.96 -3.63 21.52
C ALA A 14 9.27 -4.01 20.06
N TYR A 15 8.60 -3.36 19.10
CA TYR A 15 8.83 -3.55 17.67
C TYR A 15 10.27 -3.21 17.29
N ARG A 16 10.81 -2.06 17.74
CA ARG A 16 12.21 -1.67 17.48
C ARG A 16 13.19 -2.67 18.06
N THR A 17 12.94 -3.18 19.26
CA THR A 17 13.80 -4.16 19.93
C THR A 17 13.84 -5.48 19.15
N VAL A 18 12.68 -6.06 18.80
CA VAL A 18 12.63 -7.34 18.08
C VAL A 18 13.15 -7.19 16.64
N LEU A 19 12.81 -6.08 15.97
CA LEU A 19 13.38 -5.76 14.66
C LEU A 19 14.90 -5.64 14.75
N GLY A 20 15.43 -4.89 15.72
CA GLY A 20 16.87 -4.77 15.95
C GLY A 20 17.54 -6.14 16.12
N ALA A 21 16.94 -7.01 16.91
CA ALA A 21 17.43 -8.37 17.15
C ALA A 21 17.39 -9.28 15.90
N ALA A 22 16.38 -9.14 15.04
CA ALA A 22 16.33 -9.83 13.75
C ALA A 22 17.39 -9.31 12.76
N ARG A 23 17.80 -8.05 12.91
CA ARG A 23 18.76 -7.35 12.02
C ARG A 23 20.22 -7.55 12.43
N ASP A 24 20.51 -7.51 13.72
CA ASP A 24 21.88 -7.69 14.26
C ASP A 24 22.33 -9.15 14.35
N SER A 25 21.48 -10.08 13.88
CA SER A 25 21.70 -11.53 13.90
C SER A 25 21.74 -12.14 15.30
N SER A 26 21.20 -11.44 16.31
CA SER A 26 21.00 -12.03 17.64
C SER A 26 19.86 -13.07 17.63
N ILE A 27 18.91 -12.99 16.69
CA ILE A 27 17.97 -14.07 16.39
C ILE A 27 18.50 -14.86 15.18
N GLU A 28 18.64 -16.18 15.36
CA GLU A 28 19.03 -17.09 14.28
C GLU A 28 17.93 -17.14 13.21
N ARG A 29 18.32 -17.07 11.93
CA ARG A 29 17.39 -17.10 10.81
C ARG A 29 17.17 -18.52 10.30
N ASP A 30 16.07 -18.73 9.61
CA ASP A 30 15.71 -20.00 8.97
C ASP A 30 15.60 -21.19 9.93
N VAL A 31 15.42 -20.90 11.23
CA VAL A 31 15.19 -21.85 12.32
C VAL A 31 13.84 -21.54 12.96
N ASP A 32 13.19 -22.58 13.46
CA ASP A 32 11.92 -22.47 14.17
C ASP A 32 12.14 -21.95 15.60
N HIS A 33 11.45 -20.87 15.94
CA HIS A 33 11.47 -20.26 17.26
C HIS A 33 10.10 -20.41 17.91
N ASP A 34 10.11 -20.81 19.18
CA ASP A 34 8.91 -20.82 20.01
C ASP A 34 8.60 -19.40 20.49
N GLU A 35 7.37 -18.96 20.26
CA GLU A 35 6.90 -17.61 20.58
C GLU A 35 6.95 -17.31 22.08
N LEU A 36 6.67 -18.29 22.96
CA LEU A 36 6.76 -18.12 24.41
C LEU A 36 8.21 -18.00 24.87
N VAL A 37 9.13 -18.74 24.24
CA VAL A 37 10.57 -18.60 24.50
C VAL A 37 11.07 -17.22 24.09
N LEU A 38 10.63 -16.71 22.93
CA LEU A 38 10.96 -15.35 22.49
C LEU A 38 10.37 -14.29 23.44
N SER A 39 9.14 -14.49 23.93
CA SER A 39 8.51 -13.61 24.91
C SER A 39 9.36 -13.51 26.19
N GLY A 40 9.79 -14.66 26.72
CA GLY A 40 10.71 -14.71 27.86
C GLY A 40 12.06 -14.05 27.58
N ARG A 41 12.63 -14.25 26.37
CA ARG A 41 13.90 -13.66 25.95
C ARG A 41 13.87 -12.13 25.90
N PHE A 42 12.80 -11.55 25.36
CA PHE A 42 12.66 -10.11 25.21
C PHE A 42 11.99 -9.44 26.43
N GLY A 43 11.49 -10.21 27.38
CA GLY A 43 10.72 -9.68 28.51
C GLY A 43 9.42 -9.00 28.07
N LEU A 44 8.83 -9.46 26.97
CA LEU A 44 7.62 -8.90 26.39
C LEU A 44 6.41 -9.75 26.76
N ASP A 45 5.27 -9.10 27.02
CA ASP A 45 4.00 -9.81 27.12
C ASP A 45 3.72 -10.59 25.83
N PRO A 46 3.23 -11.85 25.90
CA PRO A 46 2.97 -12.68 24.71
C PRO A 46 2.05 -12.01 23.67
N VAL A 47 1.05 -11.22 24.10
CA VAL A 47 0.16 -10.50 23.19
C VAL A 47 0.91 -9.41 22.42
N ILE A 48 1.75 -8.66 23.12
CA ILE A 48 2.58 -7.60 22.52
C ILE A 48 3.57 -8.22 21.54
N LEU A 49 4.24 -9.31 21.93
CA LEU A 49 5.15 -10.02 21.04
C LEU A 49 4.43 -10.56 19.80
N HIS A 50 3.26 -11.16 19.97
CA HIS A 50 2.46 -11.68 18.85
C HIS A 50 2.17 -10.57 17.84
N ALA A 51 1.68 -9.42 18.31
CA ALA A 51 1.42 -8.26 17.46
C ALA A 51 2.69 -7.73 16.76
N VAL A 52 3.84 -7.76 17.44
CA VAL A 52 5.15 -7.42 16.86
C VAL A 52 5.54 -8.40 15.75
N LEU A 53 5.39 -9.71 15.99
CA LEU A 53 5.67 -10.77 15.01
C LEU A 53 4.71 -10.69 13.81
N GLU A 54 3.44 -10.33 14.04
CA GLU A 54 2.50 -10.02 12.99
C GLU A 54 2.99 -8.85 12.13
N ARG A 55 3.40 -7.72 12.71
CA ARG A 55 3.96 -6.58 11.96
C ARG A 55 5.24 -6.98 11.20
N LEU A 56 6.10 -7.80 11.80
CA LEU A 56 7.29 -8.34 11.13
C LEU A 56 6.93 -9.28 9.95
N THR A 57 5.79 -9.96 10.02
CA THR A 57 5.24 -10.73 8.91
C THR A 57 4.78 -9.81 7.76
N ASP A 58 4.19 -8.65 8.06
CA ASP A 58 3.81 -7.67 7.02
C ASP A 58 5.02 -7.09 6.28
N ILE A 59 6.16 -7.03 6.94
CA ILE A 59 7.41 -6.60 6.32
C ILE A 59 8.27 -7.76 5.77
N GLY A 60 7.73 -8.98 5.78
CA GLY A 60 8.37 -10.17 5.19
C GLY A 60 9.61 -10.67 5.93
N LEU A 61 9.75 -10.33 7.21
CA LEU A 61 10.87 -10.78 8.05
C LEU A 61 10.52 -11.97 8.96
N VAL A 62 9.23 -12.26 9.12
CA VAL A 62 8.73 -13.37 9.94
C VAL A 62 7.70 -14.18 9.15
N THR A 63 7.72 -15.49 9.34
CA THR A 63 6.67 -16.40 8.88
C THR A 63 6.17 -17.23 10.06
N PHE A 64 4.86 -17.39 10.17
CA PHE A 64 4.26 -18.33 11.13
C PHE A 64 4.27 -19.73 10.52
N VAL A 65 5.01 -20.65 11.15
CA VAL A 65 5.17 -22.03 10.66
C VAL A 65 4.04 -22.90 11.18
N THR A 66 3.79 -22.83 12.49
CA THR A 66 2.69 -23.46 13.19
C THR A 66 2.19 -22.54 14.30
N ASP A 67 1.17 -22.99 15.02
CA ASP A 67 0.65 -22.29 16.18
C ASP A 67 1.76 -22.11 17.26
N GLY A 68 2.11 -20.86 17.56
CA GLY A 68 3.17 -20.51 18.51
C GLY A 68 4.60 -20.72 18.00
N THR A 69 4.80 -21.00 16.71
CA THR A 69 6.13 -21.19 16.12
C THR A 69 6.34 -20.25 14.94
N VAL A 70 7.43 -19.49 14.99
CA VAL A 70 7.79 -18.51 13.97
C VAL A 70 9.19 -18.75 13.42
N ARG A 71 9.41 -18.38 12.17
CA ARG A 71 10.71 -18.40 11.52
C ARG A 71 11.06 -17.02 11.00
N PHE A 72 12.23 -16.54 11.39
CA PHE A 72 12.79 -15.28 10.90
C PHE A 72 13.51 -15.50 9.58
N GLY A 73 13.31 -14.58 8.63
CA GLY A 73 13.90 -14.65 7.30
C GLY A 73 14.25 -13.26 6.76
N THR A 74 14.44 -13.19 5.45
CA THR A 74 14.67 -11.94 4.72
C THR A 74 13.97 -12.00 3.36
N LEU A 75 13.65 -10.84 2.81
CA LEU A 75 13.19 -10.73 1.44
C LEU A 75 14.29 -11.18 0.47
N SER A 76 13.88 -11.89 -0.58
CA SER A 76 14.71 -12.12 -1.76
C SER A 76 15.04 -10.77 -2.43
N VAL A 77 16.15 -10.68 -3.17
CA VAL A 77 16.48 -9.45 -3.93
C VAL A 77 15.36 -9.06 -4.90
N PRO A 78 14.74 -9.99 -5.65
CA PRO A 78 13.56 -9.67 -6.47
C PRO A 78 12.38 -9.12 -5.66
N ALA A 79 12.10 -9.66 -4.47
CA ALA A 79 10.99 -9.18 -3.63
C ALA A 79 11.27 -7.79 -3.07
N TRP A 80 12.51 -7.52 -2.70
CA TRP A 80 12.96 -6.18 -2.33
C TRP A 80 12.83 -5.19 -3.49
N ASN A 81 13.23 -5.60 -4.70
CA ASN A 81 13.10 -4.79 -5.92
C ASN A 81 11.64 -4.44 -6.24
N ASP A 82 10.78 -5.46 -6.27
CA ASP A 82 9.35 -5.31 -6.51
C ASP A 82 8.69 -4.38 -5.48
N ASN A 83 9.05 -4.53 -4.20
CA ASN A 83 8.54 -3.68 -3.16
C ASN A 83 9.12 -2.24 -3.23
N GLY A 84 10.33 -2.06 -3.77
CA GLY A 84 10.89 -0.76 -4.12
C GLY A 84 10.03 -0.03 -5.15
N HIS A 85 9.69 -0.71 -6.25
CA HIS A 85 8.77 -0.17 -7.26
C HIS A 85 7.37 0.08 -6.70
N LEU A 86 6.87 -0.78 -5.79
CA LEU A 86 5.63 -0.53 -5.06
C LEU A 86 5.70 0.76 -4.25
N LEU A 87 6.75 0.94 -3.43
CA LEU A 87 6.93 2.13 -2.60
C LEU A 87 6.92 3.40 -3.45
N VAL A 88 7.71 3.44 -4.52
CA VAL A 88 7.84 4.64 -5.34
C VAL A 88 6.55 4.94 -6.11
N GLY A 89 5.85 3.94 -6.64
CA GLY A 89 4.55 4.16 -7.28
C GLY A 89 3.48 4.65 -6.30
N LEU A 90 3.48 4.16 -5.05
CA LEU A 90 2.56 4.65 -4.01
C LEU A 90 2.78 6.12 -3.67
N MET A 91 4.00 6.65 -3.87
CA MET A 91 4.30 8.04 -3.54
C MET A 91 3.47 9.03 -4.34
N GLU A 92 3.03 8.72 -5.56
CA GLU A 92 2.10 9.61 -6.28
C GLU A 92 0.80 9.81 -5.50
N GLY A 93 0.16 8.71 -5.09
CA GLY A 93 -1.06 8.76 -4.28
C GLY A 93 -0.85 9.47 -2.95
N VAL A 94 0.27 9.20 -2.28
CA VAL A 94 0.65 9.84 -1.02
C VAL A 94 0.81 11.36 -1.20
N LEU A 95 1.55 11.79 -2.23
CA LEU A 95 1.77 13.20 -2.55
C LEU A 95 0.45 13.91 -2.86
N ARG A 96 -0.37 13.34 -3.74
CA ARG A 96 -1.70 13.89 -4.09
C ARG A 96 -2.59 14.04 -2.86
N SER A 97 -2.62 13.02 -2.01
CA SER A 97 -3.39 13.03 -0.77
C SER A 97 -2.86 14.11 0.20
N ALA A 98 -1.55 14.16 0.46
CA ALA A 98 -0.95 15.14 1.38
C ALA A 98 -1.15 16.59 0.92
N GLN A 99 -1.07 16.85 -0.39
CA GLN A 99 -1.33 18.18 -0.97
C GLN A 99 -2.71 18.74 -0.63
N THR A 100 -3.74 17.88 -0.54
CA THR A 100 -5.08 18.33 -0.15
C THR A 100 -5.13 18.83 1.30
N ALA A 101 -4.31 18.25 2.19
CA ALA A 101 -4.20 18.67 3.59
C ALA A 101 -3.33 19.91 3.76
N SER A 102 -2.21 20.00 3.05
CA SER A 102 -1.29 21.15 3.11
C SER A 102 -1.86 22.45 2.53
N ALA A 103 -2.98 22.40 1.79
CA ALA A 103 -3.75 23.57 1.40
C ALA A 103 -4.48 24.27 2.57
N SER A 104 -4.43 23.70 3.79
CA SER A 104 -5.03 24.24 5.01
C SER A 104 -4.02 25.01 5.90
N ALA A 105 -4.44 25.49 7.07
CA ALA A 105 -3.71 26.44 7.93
C ALA A 105 -2.32 25.98 8.45
N SER A 106 -1.91 24.72 8.20
CA SER A 106 -0.60 24.15 8.56
C SER A 106 0.50 24.35 7.51
N ALA A 107 0.21 25.04 6.40
CA ALA A 107 1.14 25.18 5.27
C ALA A 107 2.53 25.74 5.65
N SER A 108 2.61 26.67 6.62
CA SER A 108 3.89 27.30 7.00
C SER A 108 4.80 26.38 7.83
N SER A 109 4.25 25.56 8.73
CA SER A 109 5.02 24.56 9.49
C SER A 109 5.49 23.43 8.58
N ASP A 110 4.63 22.99 7.64
CA ASP A 110 4.98 21.96 6.67
C ASP A 110 6.13 22.40 5.75
N ILE A 111 6.14 23.66 5.31
CA ILE A 111 7.25 24.23 4.52
C ILE A 111 8.54 24.23 5.34
N ALA A 112 8.51 24.67 6.60
CA ALA A 112 9.72 24.73 7.43
C ALA A 112 10.29 23.32 7.71
N GLU A 113 9.43 22.34 8.00
CA GLU A 113 9.85 20.96 8.20
C GLU A 113 10.37 20.32 6.90
N HIS A 114 9.75 20.62 5.76
CA HIS A 114 10.22 20.20 4.45
C HIS A 114 11.61 20.73 4.16
N ASP A 115 11.82 22.04 4.34
CA ASP A 115 13.12 22.69 4.12
C ASP A 115 14.22 22.02 4.98
N VAL A 116 13.93 21.70 6.25
CA VAL A 116 14.87 20.99 7.14
C VAL A 116 15.23 19.60 6.60
N VAL A 117 14.23 18.81 6.22
CA VAL A 117 14.43 17.43 5.73
C VAL A 117 15.19 17.42 4.40
N PHE A 118 14.79 18.27 3.45
CA PHE A 118 15.39 18.30 2.11
C PHE A 118 16.74 19.01 2.07
N ASP A 119 17.00 19.98 2.95
CA ASP A 119 18.35 20.51 3.15
C ASP A 119 19.29 19.45 3.72
N ALA A 120 18.83 18.62 4.66
CA ALA A 120 19.63 17.52 5.19
C ALA A 120 19.98 16.51 4.09
N LEU A 121 19.01 16.15 3.24
CA LEU A 121 19.21 15.29 2.07
C LEU A 121 20.24 15.88 1.10
N ARG A 122 20.07 17.14 0.68
CA ARG A 122 21.00 17.83 -0.24
C ARG A 122 22.41 17.94 0.34
N ARG A 123 22.53 18.28 1.64
CA ARG A 123 23.83 18.33 2.34
C ARG A 123 24.50 16.96 2.36
N ALA A 124 23.77 15.91 2.75
CA ALA A 124 24.32 14.56 2.83
C ALA A 124 24.75 14.03 1.45
N ALA A 125 23.99 14.31 0.40
CA ALA A 125 24.34 13.96 -0.98
C ALA A 125 25.60 14.70 -1.46
N THR A 126 25.66 16.02 -1.24
CA THR A 126 26.81 16.87 -1.62
C THR A 126 28.09 16.41 -0.92
N LEU A 127 28.01 16.14 0.38
CA LEU A 127 29.15 15.72 1.21
C LEU A 127 29.45 14.22 1.10
N ARG A 128 28.58 13.44 0.46
CA ARG A 128 28.66 11.97 0.32
C ARG A 128 28.82 11.27 1.68
N THR A 129 28.07 11.71 2.68
CA THR A 129 28.16 11.16 4.05
C THR A 129 27.28 9.92 4.21
N PRO A 130 27.54 9.08 5.23
CA PRO A 130 26.63 8.00 5.61
C PRO A 130 25.20 8.46 5.95
N ASP A 131 25.00 9.74 6.23
CA ASP A 131 23.69 10.32 6.53
C ASP A 131 22.76 10.41 5.31
N LEU A 132 23.28 10.15 4.10
CA LEU A 132 22.48 10.16 2.86
C LEU A 132 21.35 9.14 2.92
N ASP A 133 21.61 7.94 3.43
CA ASP A 133 20.60 6.89 3.57
C ASP A 133 19.44 7.33 4.50
N PRO A 134 19.67 7.66 5.79
CA PRO A 134 18.59 8.09 6.65
C PRO A 134 17.90 9.38 6.17
N ALA A 135 18.61 10.32 5.53
CA ALA A 135 18.01 11.54 4.99
C ALA A 135 17.06 11.26 3.82
N PHE A 136 17.41 10.32 2.92
CA PHE A 136 16.53 9.92 1.82
C PHE A 136 15.23 9.32 2.36
N TRP A 137 15.32 8.38 3.31
CA TRP A 137 14.13 7.76 3.92
C TRP A 137 13.28 8.78 4.69
N ALA A 138 13.89 9.77 5.34
CA ALA A 138 13.18 10.87 5.99
C ALA A 138 12.38 11.71 4.98
N SER A 139 12.91 11.93 3.77
CA SER A 139 12.21 12.67 2.71
C SER A 139 10.93 11.98 2.22
N LEU A 140 10.90 10.64 2.16
CA LEU A 140 9.70 9.88 1.82
C LEU A 140 8.72 9.87 2.99
N ARG A 141 9.24 9.65 4.21
CA ARG A 141 8.44 9.63 5.43
C ARG A 141 7.71 10.95 5.68
N PHE A 142 8.34 12.09 5.37
CA PHE A 142 7.72 13.42 5.45
C PHE A 142 6.34 13.45 4.78
N TRP A 143 6.23 12.89 3.57
CA TRP A 143 5.00 12.84 2.79
C TRP A 143 4.04 11.76 3.27
N ILE A 144 4.54 10.57 3.60
CA ILE A 144 3.74 9.45 4.12
C ILE A 144 3.01 9.86 5.41
N ASP A 145 3.71 10.51 6.34
CA ASP A 145 3.15 10.91 7.63
C ASP A 145 2.14 12.08 7.50
N ARG A 146 2.11 12.76 6.36
CA ARG A 146 1.18 13.87 6.04
C ARG A 146 -0.01 13.47 5.19
N SER A 147 -0.04 12.24 4.69
CA SER A 147 -1.17 11.77 3.87
C SER A 147 -2.41 11.57 4.75
N PRO A 148 -3.52 12.29 4.53
CA PRO A 148 -4.77 12.05 5.25
C PRO A 148 -5.43 10.71 4.87
N ASN A 149 -5.04 10.11 3.74
CA ASN A 149 -5.51 8.79 3.34
C ASN A 149 -4.76 7.71 4.14
N ALA A 150 -5.40 7.22 5.21
CA ALA A 150 -4.81 6.26 6.12
C ALA A 150 -4.41 4.94 5.44
N ALA A 151 -5.12 4.53 4.38
CA ALA A 151 -4.80 3.31 3.63
C ALA A 151 -3.50 3.46 2.83
N LEU A 152 -3.33 4.58 2.12
CA LEU A 152 -2.09 4.92 1.41
C LEU A 152 -0.93 5.10 2.40
N ALA A 153 -1.13 5.84 3.50
CA ALA A 153 -0.10 6.06 4.50
C ALA A 153 0.38 4.75 5.14
N ARG A 154 -0.56 3.87 5.54
CA ARG A 154 -0.23 2.55 6.13
C ARG A 154 0.53 1.68 5.13
N LEU A 155 0.06 1.61 3.88
CA LEU A 155 0.71 0.80 2.86
C LEU A 155 2.10 1.35 2.49
N GLY A 156 2.23 2.67 2.34
CA GLY A 156 3.50 3.35 2.07
C GLY A 156 4.51 3.15 3.20
N ARG A 157 4.09 3.25 4.47
CA ARG A 157 4.96 2.98 5.63
C ARG A 157 5.43 1.53 5.64
N GLY A 158 4.53 0.56 5.41
CA GLY A 158 4.91 -0.84 5.30
C GLY A 158 5.88 -1.11 4.15
N ALA A 159 5.65 -0.50 2.97
CA ALA A 159 6.55 -0.61 1.84
C ALA A 159 7.93 0.00 2.14
N LEU A 160 7.98 1.16 2.79
CA LEU A 160 9.23 1.81 3.23
C LEU A 160 10.01 0.92 4.20
N GLU A 161 9.35 0.36 5.21
CA GLU A 161 9.99 -0.55 6.16
C GLU A 161 10.56 -1.80 5.46
N ARG A 162 9.81 -2.38 4.51
CA ARG A 162 10.26 -3.50 3.69
C ARG A 162 11.49 -3.18 2.84
N VAL A 163 11.53 -2.04 2.16
CA VAL A 163 12.71 -1.64 1.37
C VAL A 163 13.93 -1.43 2.27
N ARG A 164 13.73 -0.80 3.44
CA ARG A 164 14.83 -0.44 4.33
C ARG A 164 15.40 -1.62 5.12
N PHE A 165 14.54 -2.52 5.55
CA PHE A 165 14.88 -3.58 6.51
C PHE A 165 14.73 -5.00 5.98
N GLY A 166 14.11 -5.18 4.81
CA GLY A 166 13.73 -6.49 4.27
C GLY A 166 14.89 -7.41 3.90
N THR A 167 16.01 -6.87 3.41
CA THR A 167 17.18 -7.66 2.98
C THR A 167 18.26 -7.71 4.05
N SER A 168 19.07 -8.77 4.11
CA SER A 168 20.26 -8.79 4.96
C SER A 168 21.53 -9.14 4.17
N PRO A 169 22.56 -8.26 4.18
CA PRO A 169 22.57 -6.94 4.80
C PRO A 169 21.54 -5.98 4.17
N SER A 170 21.20 -4.90 4.88
CA SER A 170 20.35 -3.83 4.31
C SER A 170 21.06 -3.21 3.11
N VAL A 171 20.31 -2.86 2.08
CA VAL A 171 20.82 -2.12 0.93
C VAL A 171 20.70 -0.62 1.23
N PRO A 172 21.80 0.09 1.53
CA PRO A 172 21.74 1.53 1.79
C PRO A 172 21.45 2.30 0.51
N PHE A 173 20.71 3.39 0.63
CA PHE A 173 20.58 4.38 -0.42
C PHE A 173 21.91 5.12 -0.63
N ARG A 174 22.37 5.19 -1.89
CA ARG A 174 23.69 5.72 -2.27
C ARG A 174 23.65 6.72 -3.42
N ASN A 175 22.51 6.85 -4.10
CA ASN A 175 22.37 7.78 -5.22
C ASN A 175 22.46 9.24 -4.72
N THR A 176 23.43 10.00 -5.22
CA THR A 176 23.63 11.40 -4.86
C THR A 176 22.81 12.37 -5.69
N ASP A 177 22.19 11.92 -6.78
CA ASP A 177 21.44 12.75 -7.73
C ASP A 177 20.02 13.01 -7.20
N VAL A 178 19.94 13.74 -6.09
CA VAL A 178 18.70 13.99 -5.33
C VAL A 178 18.13 15.40 -5.52
N ASP A 179 18.84 16.27 -6.23
CA ASP A 179 18.45 17.68 -6.40
C ASP A 179 17.13 17.81 -7.16
N ASP A 180 16.93 17.01 -8.21
CA ASP A 180 15.66 16.99 -8.95
C ASP A 180 14.51 16.54 -8.06
N TRP A 181 14.73 15.54 -7.19
CA TRP A 181 13.72 15.09 -6.23
C TRP A 181 13.40 16.20 -5.22
N ALA A 182 14.41 16.88 -4.68
CA ALA A 182 14.21 18.00 -3.78
C ALA A 182 13.40 19.13 -4.43
N ALA A 183 13.75 19.52 -5.65
CA ALA A 183 13.07 20.59 -6.38
C ALA A 183 11.63 20.21 -6.76
N ALA A 184 11.40 18.98 -7.22
CA ALA A 184 10.05 18.53 -7.58
C ALA A 184 9.15 18.36 -6.35
N SER A 185 9.70 17.86 -5.24
CA SER A 185 9.03 17.78 -3.94
C SER A 185 8.67 19.16 -3.40
N GLU A 186 9.58 20.13 -3.45
CA GLU A 186 9.31 21.52 -3.08
C GLU A 186 8.21 22.13 -3.95
N GLN A 187 8.26 21.90 -5.27
CA GLN A 187 7.22 22.37 -6.18
C GLN A 187 5.86 21.76 -5.83
N ALA A 188 5.81 20.46 -5.51
CA ALA A 188 4.60 19.78 -5.09
C ALA A 188 4.02 20.36 -3.78
N LEU A 189 4.87 20.77 -2.84
CA LEU A 189 4.43 21.37 -1.58
C LEU A 189 3.96 22.82 -1.75
N ARG A 190 4.73 23.66 -2.46
CA ARG A 190 4.46 25.10 -2.59
C ARG A 190 3.37 25.42 -3.62
N TYR A 191 3.19 24.55 -4.62
CA TYR A 191 2.21 24.71 -5.69
C TYR A 191 1.37 23.43 -5.85
N PRO A 192 0.46 23.14 -4.92
CA PRO A 192 -0.31 21.92 -4.91
C PRO A 192 -1.17 21.77 -6.18
N SER A 193 -0.96 20.68 -6.91
CA SER A 193 -1.80 20.28 -8.04
C SER A 193 -1.55 18.80 -8.37
N PRO A 194 -2.51 18.09 -8.98
CA PRO A 194 -2.29 16.71 -9.40
C PRO A 194 -1.03 16.54 -10.27
N ARG A 195 -0.77 17.48 -11.18
CA ARG A 195 0.41 17.47 -12.06
C ARG A 195 1.73 17.63 -11.32
N THR A 196 1.78 18.41 -10.24
CA THR A 196 3.03 18.59 -9.47
C THR A 196 3.32 17.37 -8.62
N ALA A 197 2.30 16.68 -8.09
CA ALA A 197 2.46 15.39 -7.41
C ALA A 197 2.93 14.29 -8.38
N GLU A 198 2.29 14.17 -9.54
CA GLU A 198 2.68 13.25 -10.62
C GLU A 198 4.15 13.46 -11.02
N ARG A 199 4.54 14.71 -11.32
CA ARG A 199 5.92 15.05 -11.68
C ARG A 199 6.91 14.64 -10.59
N ALA A 200 6.60 14.92 -9.33
CA ALA A 200 7.46 14.57 -8.21
C ALA A 200 7.63 13.04 -8.06
N ALA A 201 6.54 12.28 -8.22
CA ALA A 201 6.58 10.81 -8.21
C ALA A 201 7.42 10.24 -9.37
N HIS A 202 7.28 10.78 -10.60
CA HIS A 202 8.10 10.37 -11.74
C HIS A 202 9.58 10.72 -11.58
N VAL A 203 9.90 11.86 -10.95
CA VAL A 203 11.28 12.20 -10.59
C VAL A 203 11.83 11.20 -9.58
N LEU A 204 11.05 10.87 -8.54
CA LEU A 204 11.46 9.88 -7.54
C LEU A 204 11.67 8.49 -8.17
N ALA A 205 10.84 8.08 -9.13
CA ALA A 205 11.02 6.84 -9.89
C ALA A 205 12.38 6.80 -10.59
N ARG A 206 12.79 7.87 -11.26
CA ARG A 206 14.12 7.95 -11.89
C ARG A 206 15.26 7.91 -10.86
N VAL A 207 15.11 8.60 -9.73
CA VAL A 207 16.10 8.55 -8.63
C VAL A 207 16.23 7.12 -8.09
N TRP A 208 15.13 6.39 -8.01
CA TRP A 208 15.11 4.99 -7.58
C TRP A 208 15.73 4.05 -8.63
N ASP A 209 15.42 4.22 -9.91
CA ASP A 209 16.03 3.42 -10.98
C ASP A 209 17.56 3.60 -11.02
N ASN A 210 18.04 4.83 -10.82
CA ASN A 210 19.46 5.13 -10.68
C ASN A 210 20.08 4.44 -9.45
N GLN A 211 19.35 4.41 -8.32
CA GLN A 211 19.77 3.66 -7.13
C GLN A 211 19.86 2.16 -7.42
N LEU A 212 18.85 1.56 -8.07
CA LEU A 212 18.84 0.14 -8.45
C LEU A 212 20.03 -0.18 -9.37
N ALA A 213 20.28 0.64 -10.40
CA ALA A 213 21.42 0.47 -11.29
C ALA A 213 22.76 0.52 -10.53
N ALA A 214 22.90 1.43 -9.56
CA ALA A 214 24.11 1.58 -8.76
C ALA A 214 24.37 0.39 -7.82
N VAL A 215 23.32 -0.22 -7.24
CA VAL A 215 23.48 -1.33 -6.31
C VAL A 215 23.48 -2.71 -6.96
N ALA A 216 22.99 -2.84 -8.20
CA ALA A 216 22.85 -4.11 -8.90
C ALA A 216 24.12 -5.01 -8.83
N PRO A 217 25.35 -4.53 -9.08
CA PRO A 217 26.54 -5.38 -9.02
C PRO A 217 26.79 -5.97 -7.62
N SER A 218 26.51 -5.19 -6.56
CA SER A 218 26.66 -5.66 -5.18
C SER A 218 25.63 -6.73 -4.79
N LEU A 219 24.53 -6.81 -5.54
CA LEU A 219 23.47 -7.79 -5.37
C LEU A 219 23.60 -8.99 -6.33
N GLY A 220 24.66 -9.03 -7.16
CA GLY A 220 24.87 -10.11 -8.13
C GLY A 220 24.07 -9.96 -9.43
N TYR A 221 23.57 -8.76 -9.74
CA TYR A 221 22.81 -8.47 -10.95
C TYR A 221 23.56 -7.50 -11.87
N ILE A 222 23.29 -7.59 -13.17
CA ILE A 222 23.53 -6.47 -14.09
C ILE A 222 22.43 -5.42 -13.91
N PRO A 223 22.68 -4.12 -14.13
CA PRO A 223 21.68 -3.06 -13.92
C PRO A 223 20.32 -3.33 -14.60
N ALA A 224 20.34 -3.64 -15.90
CA ALA A 224 19.12 -3.95 -16.65
C ALA A 224 18.38 -5.20 -16.13
N GLY A 225 19.13 -6.16 -15.56
CA GLY A 225 18.56 -7.38 -14.97
C GLY A 225 17.85 -7.10 -13.66
N LEU A 226 18.40 -6.25 -12.79
CA LEU A 226 17.73 -5.87 -11.55
C LEU A 226 16.46 -5.04 -11.81
N LEU A 227 16.47 -4.15 -12.81
CA LEU A 227 15.29 -3.35 -13.16
C LEU A 227 14.10 -4.17 -13.67
N THR A 228 14.33 -5.40 -14.14
CA THR A 228 13.29 -6.24 -14.77
C THR A 228 12.99 -7.51 -14.00
N VAL A 229 13.80 -7.86 -12.99
CA VAL A 229 13.57 -9.05 -12.18
C VAL A 229 12.36 -8.85 -11.27
N THR A 230 11.50 -9.87 -11.26
CA THR A 230 10.30 -9.92 -10.42
C THR A 230 10.37 -11.13 -9.50
N SER A 231 9.74 -10.99 -8.34
CA SER A 231 9.70 -11.99 -7.29
C SER A 231 8.75 -13.14 -7.61
N ALA A 232 9.02 -14.29 -6.98
CA ALA A 232 8.15 -15.45 -7.10
C ALA A 232 6.86 -15.22 -6.29
N ALA A 233 5.79 -15.96 -6.61
CA ALA A 233 4.55 -15.92 -5.85
C ALA A 233 4.70 -16.34 -4.38
N ALA A 234 5.78 -17.03 -4.02
CA ALA A 234 6.09 -17.38 -2.63
C ALA A 234 6.63 -16.20 -1.81
N ASP A 235 7.14 -15.15 -2.48
CA ASP A 235 7.78 -14.01 -1.83
C ASP A 235 6.80 -12.87 -1.48
N VAL A 236 5.55 -12.94 -1.95
CA VAL A 236 4.54 -11.92 -1.65
C VAL A 236 3.95 -12.07 -0.25
N PRO A 237 3.45 -10.97 0.36
CA PRO A 237 2.79 -11.04 1.65
C PRO A 237 1.64 -12.03 1.66
N THR A 238 1.39 -12.61 2.82
CA THR A 238 0.30 -13.58 3.01
C THR A 238 -1.05 -13.03 2.54
N TRP A 239 -1.35 -11.76 2.80
CA TRP A 239 -2.59 -11.12 2.37
C TRP A 239 -2.70 -10.96 0.84
N ALA A 240 -1.57 -10.94 0.12
CA ALA A 240 -1.51 -10.90 -1.34
C ALA A 240 -1.52 -12.30 -1.97
N ALA A 241 -0.88 -13.30 -1.38
CA ALA A 241 -0.85 -14.67 -1.92
C ALA A 241 -2.12 -15.49 -1.63
N TRP A 242 -2.92 -15.07 -0.67
CA TRP A 242 -4.09 -15.82 -0.18
C TRP A 242 -5.25 -15.90 -1.19
N ALA A 243 -6.02 -16.99 -1.10
CA ALA A 243 -7.26 -17.23 -1.84
C ALA A 243 -8.44 -17.45 -0.88
N PRO A 244 -9.66 -16.94 -1.22
CA PRO A 244 -10.83 -17.08 -0.35
C PRO A 244 -11.32 -18.51 -0.24
N ASP A 245 -11.62 -18.91 0.99
CA ASP A 245 -12.26 -20.17 1.37
C ASP A 245 -13.65 -19.93 1.97
N ASP A 246 -14.38 -21.00 2.26
CA ASP A 246 -15.74 -20.92 2.80
C ASP A 246 -15.78 -20.16 4.14
N LEU A 247 -14.77 -20.36 5.00
CA LEU A 247 -14.71 -19.72 6.30
C LEU A 247 -14.56 -18.19 6.17
N TRP A 248 -13.78 -17.73 5.19
CA TRP A 248 -13.71 -16.31 4.86
C TRP A 248 -15.06 -15.76 4.43
N TRP A 249 -15.77 -16.46 3.54
CA TRP A 249 -17.07 -16.00 3.06
C TRP A 249 -18.10 -15.95 4.18
N ASP A 250 -18.09 -16.93 5.09
CA ASP A 250 -18.93 -16.93 6.29
C ASP A 250 -18.63 -15.71 7.17
N LEU A 251 -17.35 -15.45 7.47
CA LEU A 251 -16.97 -14.31 8.30
C LEU A 251 -17.32 -12.96 7.64
N LEU A 252 -17.06 -12.82 6.34
CA LEU A 252 -17.40 -11.63 5.58
C LEU A 252 -18.92 -11.42 5.52
N ALA A 253 -19.69 -12.50 5.34
CA ALA A 253 -21.15 -12.47 5.37
C ALA A 253 -21.65 -11.94 6.71
N MET A 254 -21.12 -12.46 7.83
CA MET A 254 -21.50 -11.99 9.17
C MET A 254 -21.24 -10.48 9.39
N VAL A 255 -20.19 -9.93 8.78
CA VAL A 255 -19.92 -8.47 8.83
C VAL A 255 -20.88 -7.69 7.93
N ARG A 256 -21.15 -8.23 6.73
CA ARG A 256 -21.97 -7.59 5.69
C ARG A 256 -23.46 -7.61 6.02
N ASP A 257 -23.97 -8.69 6.60
CA ASP A 257 -25.39 -8.88 6.90
C ASP A 257 -25.82 -8.30 8.27
N GLY A 258 -24.85 -7.81 9.06
CA GLY A 258 -25.10 -7.20 10.36
C GLY A 258 -25.16 -8.19 11.53
N THR A 259 -24.88 -9.48 11.31
CA THR A 259 -24.71 -10.46 12.39
C THR A 259 -23.63 -10.00 13.39
N LEU A 260 -22.56 -9.39 12.88
CA LEU A 260 -21.63 -8.58 13.65
C LEU A 260 -21.98 -7.10 13.46
N GLU A 261 -22.69 -6.53 14.44
CA GLU A 261 -23.12 -5.14 14.45
C GLU A 261 -21.94 -4.16 14.26
N ARG A 262 -22.12 -3.16 13.38
CA ARG A 262 -21.14 -2.09 13.16
C ARG A 262 -20.91 -1.25 14.41
N GLY A 263 -19.67 -0.81 14.60
CA GLY A 263 -19.23 -0.06 15.78
C GLY A 263 -19.08 -0.88 17.05
N ARG A 264 -19.50 -2.16 17.07
CA ARG A 264 -19.40 -3.03 18.23
C ARG A 264 -18.07 -3.77 18.28
N THR A 265 -17.55 -3.91 19.49
CA THR A 265 -16.34 -4.69 19.80
C THR A 265 -16.72 -6.12 20.17
N TYR A 266 -16.00 -7.08 19.61
CA TYR A 266 -16.15 -8.51 19.88
C TYR A 266 -14.81 -9.12 20.30
N PRO A 267 -14.80 -9.93 21.37
CA PRO A 267 -13.72 -10.89 21.58
C PRO A 267 -13.66 -11.89 20.41
N PRO A 268 -12.48 -12.23 19.89
CA PRO A 268 -12.33 -13.23 18.82
C PRO A 268 -12.94 -14.59 19.20
N GLN A 269 -12.91 -14.93 20.49
CA GLN A 269 -13.51 -16.12 21.08
C GLN A 269 -15.02 -16.19 20.80
N ASP A 270 -15.73 -15.07 20.90
CA ASP A 270 -17.18 -15.01 20.72
C ASP A 270 -17.57 -15.21 19.24
N VAL A 271 -16.78 -14.63 18.34
CA VAL A 271 -16.96 -14.84 16.89
C VAL A 271 -16.61 -16.29 16.52
N ALA A 272 -15.55 -16.83 17.09
CA ALA A 272 -15.13 -18.22 16.89
C ALA A 272 -16.18 -19.23 17.37
N ALA A 273 -16.81 -18.96 18.51
CA ALA A 273 -17.90 -19.77 19.03
C ALA A 273 -19.10 -19.82 18.07
N ARG A 274 -19.46 -18.68 17.45
CA ARG A 274 -20.52 -18.62 16.44
C ARG A 274 -20.20 -19.45 15.19
N LEU A 275 -18.95 -19.38 14.74
CA LEU A 275 -18.47 -20.13 13.57
C LEU A 275 -18.11 -21.59 13.90
N ARG A 276 -18.16 -22.00 15.18
CA ARG A 276 -17.68 -23.32 15.66
C ARG A 276 -16.25 -23.60 15.18
N ARG A 277 -15.38 -22.61 15.37
CA ARG A 277 -13.95 -22.65 15.02
C ARG A 277 -13.11 -22.22 16.21
N SER A 278 -11.79 -22.40 16.10
CA SER A 278 -10.82 -21.81 17.03
C SER A 278 -10.61 -20.33 16.69
N ALA A 279 -10.50 -19.47 17.70
CA ALA A 279 -10.20 -18.05 17.52
C ALA A 279 -8.89 -17.82 16.74
N ARG A 280 -7.89 -18.69 16.92
CA ARG A 280 -6.60 -18.61 16.21
C ARG A 280 -6.73 -18.74 14.69
N ILE A 281 -7.69 -19.54 14.21
CA ILE A 281 -7.95 -19.69 12.77
C ILE A 281 -8.55 -18.39 12.20
N LEU A 282 -9.24 -17.60 13.01
CA LEU A 282 -9.86 -16.34 12.59
C LEU A 282 -8.89 -15.16 12.57
N THR A 283 -7.79 -15.19 13.33
CA THR A 283 -6.78 -14.11 13.36
C THR A 283 -6.35 -13.62 11.97
N PRO A 284 -5.90 -14.49 11.03
CA PRO A 284 -5.54 -14.03 9.68
C PRO A 284 -6.73 -13.46 8.89
N LEU A 285 -7.96 -13.92 9.15
CA LEU A 285 -9.17 -13.42 8.49
C LEU A 285 -9.58 -12.05 9.05
N PHE A 286 -9.48 -11.83 10.36
CA PHE A 286 -9.69 -10.52 10.97
C PHE A 286 -8.67 -9.50 10.49
N ARG A 287 -7.41 -9.89 10.38
CA ARG A 287 -6.37 -9.05 9.78
C ARG A 287 -6.70 -8.67 8.35
N ARG A 288 -7.25 -9.59 7.56
CA ARG A 288 -7.71 -9.28 6.20
C ARG A 288 -8.87 -8.28 6.20
N LEU A 289 -9.85 -8.43 7.10
CA LEU A 289 -10.93 -7.46 7.27
C LEU A 289 -10.39 -6.09 7.73
N GLU A 290 -9.38 -6.06 8.58
CA GLU A 290 -8.66 -4.84 9.00
C GLU A 290 -7.92 -4.19 7.82
N LEU A 291 -7.30 -5.00 6.95
CA LEU A 291 -6.71 -4.52 5.72
C LEU A 291 -7.77 -3.93 4.78
N MET A 292 -8.98 -4.50 4.80
CA MET A 292 -10.14 -4.03 4.04
C MET A 292 -10.87 -2.83 4.67
N GLY A 293 -10.51 -2.42 5.90
CA GLY A 293 -11.19 -1.33 6.62
C GLY A 293 -12.59 -1.70 7.12
N LEU A 294 -12.86 -3.00 7.30
CA LEU A 294 -14.13 -3.51 7.84
C LEU A 294 -14.01 -3.88 9.33
N VAL A 295 -12.79 -3.98 9.85
CA VAL A 295 -12.47 -4.25 11.25
C VAL A 295 -11.38 -3.28 11.70
N GLU A 296 -11.44 -2.90 12.96
CA GLU A 296 -10.44 -2.10 13.66
C GLU A 296 -9.98 -2.87 14.90
N ARG A 297 -8.71 -2.74 15.29
CA ARG A 297 -8.26 -3.17 16.62
C ARG A 297 -8.41 -1.99 17.58
N PRO A 298 -9.35 -2.03 18.54
CA PRO A 298 -9.52 -0.94 19.49
C PRO A 298 -8.27 -0.84 20.39
N PRO A 299 -7.72 0.37 20.59
CA PRO A 299 -6.53 0.58 21.44
C PRO A 299 -6.73 0.06 22.88
N ASP A 300 -7.94 0.24 23.42
CA ASP A 300 -8.30 -0.13 24.79
C ASP A 300 -8.58 -1.64 24.97
N ALA A 301 -8.59 -2.41 23.88
CA ALA A 301 -8.82 -3.85 23.90
C ALA A 301 -8.07 -4.52 22.72
N PRO A 302 -6.73 -4.61 22.79
CA PRO A 302 -5.88 -5.08 21.68
C PRO A 302 -6.18 -6.52 21.26
N ASP A 303 -6.75 -7.32 22.17
CA ASP A 303 -7.20 -8.70 21.92
C ASP A 303 -8.59 -8.80 21.30
N SER A 304 -9.25 -7.67 21.02
CA SER A 304 -10.60 -7.61 20.48
C SER A 304 -10.64 -7.04 19.06
N VAL A 305 -11.75 -7.28 18.37
CA VAL A 305 -12.01 -6.73 17.05
C VAL A 305 -13.26 -5.85 17.10
N ARG A 306 -13.15 -4.62 16.65
CA ARG A 306 -14.28 -3.71 16.47
C ARG A 306 -14.71 -3.76 15.01
N ILE A 307 -15.99 -3.96 14.75
CA ILE A 307 -16.52 -3.86 13.38
C ILE A 307 -16.56 -2.39 12.98
N ALA A 308 -15.89 -2.05 11.88
CA ALA A 308 -15.85 -0.68 11.40
C ALA A 308 -17.24 -0.23 10.90
N ASP A 309 -17.48 1.08 10.93
CA ASP A 309 -18.63 1.70 10.27
C ASP A 309 -18.12 2.65 9.17
N PRO A 310 -17.69 2.09 8.03
CA PRO A 310 -16.97 2.87 7.04
C PRO A 310 -17.90 3.85 6.32
N GLY A 311 -17.58 5.14 6.41
CA GLY A 311 -18.32 6.22 5.73
C GLY A 311 -17.74 6.61 4.37
N VAL A 312 -18.20 7.76 3.83
CA VAL A 312 -17.78 8.28 2.52
C VAL A 312 -16.28 8.46 2.41
N GLN A 313 -15.62 8.91 3.49
CA GLN A 313 -14.17 9.07 3.49
C GLN A 313 -13.42 7.74 3.24
N HIS A 314 -13.91 6.62 3.78
CA HIS A 314 -13.30 5.31 3.54
C HIS A 314 -13.38 4.90 2.06
N TRP A 315 -14.46 5.28 1.37
CA TRP A 315 -14.59 5.05 -0.07
C TRP A 315 -13.70 5.97 -0.89
N VAL A 316 -13.60 7.27 -0.53
CA VAL A 316 -12.66 8.20 -1.17
C VAL A 316 -11.24 7.65 -1.05
N ASP A 317 -10.84 7.25 0.16
CA ASP A 317 -9.50 6.73 0.42
C ASP A 317 -9.22 5.45 -0.38
N SER A 318 -10.22 4.57 -0.50
CA SER A 318 -10.10 3.32 -1.24
C SER A 318 -10.09 3.54 -2.76
N LEU A 319 -10.82 4.53 -3.27
CA LEU A 319 -10.82 4.91 -4.68
C LEU A 319 -9.48 5.52 -5.08
N GLN A 320 -8.93 6.42 -4.25
CA GLN A 320 -7.60 6.98 -4.45
C GLN A 320 -6.53 5.89 -4.45
N LEU A 321 -6.56 4.97 -3.47
CA LEU A 321 -5.64 3.83 -3.42
C LEU A 321 -5.75 2.95 -4.68
N ALA A 322 -6.97 2.58 -5.08
CA ALA A 322 -7.20 1.76 -6.27
C ALA A 322 -6.75 2.46 -7.56
N THR A 323 -6.91 3.78 -7.64
CA THR A 323 -6.49 4.58 -8.80
C THR A 323 -4.97 4.59 -8.92
N THR A 324 -4.25 4.85 -7.81
CA THR A 324 -2.79 4.78 -7.74
C THR A 324 -2.29 3.40 -8.18
N LEU A 325 -2.88 2.33 -7.67
CA LEU A 325 -2.47 0.96 -8.04
C LEU A 325 -2.87 0.59 -9.48
N THR A 326 -3.93 1.18 -10.02
CA THR A 326 -4.32 0.99 -11.43
C THR A 326 -3.29 1.60 -12.37
N GLU A 327 -2.74 2.77 -12.06
CA GLU A 327 -1.64 3.38 -12.83
C GLU A 327 -0.45 2.42 -12.85
N MET A 328 -0.03 1.97 -11.67
CA MET A 328 1.12 1.08 -11.53
C MET A 328 0.93 -0.23 -12.30
N CYS A 329 -0.29 -0.79 -12.25
CA CYS A 329 -0.65 -1.96 -13.03
C CYS A 329 -0.60 -1.67 -14.54
N ALA A 330 -1.18 -0.55 -15.00
CA ALA A 330 -1.21 -0.19 -16.41
C ALA A 330 0.20 0.01 -16.97
N ARG A 331 1.01 0.86 -16.32
CA ARG A 331 2.39 1.15 -16.71
C ARG A 331 3.28 -0.08 -16.72
N SER A 332 3.08 -1.02 -15.80
CA SER A 332 3.89 -2.24 -15.70
C SER A 332 3.41 -3.38 -16.60
N ALA A 333 2.10 -3.50 -16.82
CA ALA A 333 1.52 -4.59 -17.61
C ALA A 333 1.62 -4.33 -19.11
N VAL A 334 1.28 -3.12 -19.57
CA VAL A 334 1.16 -2.78 -21.00
C VAL A 334 2.40 -3.16 -21.84
N PRO A 335 3.64 -2.85 -21.41
CA PRO A 335 4.83 -3.15 -22.20
C PRO A 335 5.09 -4.65 -22.40
N VAL A 336 4.56 -5.49 -21.53
CA VAL A 336 4.85 -6.94 -21.49
C VAL A 336 3.65 -7.82 -21.85
N LEU A 337 2.55 -7.21 -22.29
CA LEU A 337 1.35 -7.96 -22.68
C LEU A 337 1.64 -8.94 -23.83
N SER A 338 1.24 -10.20 -23.62
CA SER A 338 1.13 -11.19 -24.70
C SER A 338 0.02 -10.83 -25.67
N ALA A 339 -0.03 -11.48 -26.84
CA ALA A 339 -1.13 -11.28 -27.80
C ALA A 339 -2.51 -11.56 -27.18
N ASP A 340 -2.61 -12.60 -26.35
CA ASP A 340 -3.85 -12.93 -25.64
C ASP A 340 -4.20 -11.87 -24.59
N GLY A 341 -3.20 -11.34 -23.88
CA GLY A 341 -3.39 -10.25 -22.92
C GLY A 341 -3.86 -8.96 -23.57
N ARG A 342 -3.29 -8.59 -24.74
CA ARG A 342 -3.75 -7.45 -25.54
C ARG A 342 -5.20 -7.63 -26.00
N ALA A 343 -5.52 -8.79 -26.57
CA ALA A 343 -6.88 -9.11 -27.01
C ALA A 343 -7.88 -9.11 -25.84
N GLU A 344 -7.47 -9.55 -24.66
CA GLU A 344 -8.28 -9.49 -23.46
C GLU A 344 -8.57 -8.05 -23.03
N LEU A 345 -7.55 -7.20 -22.92
CA LEU A 345 -7.73 -5.80 -22.52
C LEU A 345 -8.59 -5.02 -23.52
N HIS A 346 -8.39 -5.18 -24.83
CA HIS A 346 -9.27 -4.53 -25.82
C HIS A 346 -10.72 -4.97 -25.67
N ARG A 347 -10.98 -6.24 -25.35
CA ARG A 347 -12.35 -6.73 -25.12
C ARG A 347 -12.99 -6.09 -23.89
N VAL A 348 -12.22 -5.97 -22.81
CA VAL A 348 -12.67 -5.30 -21.58
C VAL A 348 -12.94 -3.82 -21.85
N ILE A 349 -12.01 -3.13 -22.53
CA ILE A 349 -12.17 -1.71 -22.93
C ILE A 349 -13.41 -1.52 -23.81
N ALA A 350 -13.63 -2.38 -24.82
CA ALA A 350 -14.81 -2.33 -25.67
C ALA A 350 -16.12 -2.50 -24.87
N THR A 351 -16.11 -3.39 -23.87
CA THR A 351 -17.25 -3.61 -22.98
C THR A 351 -17.51 -2.38 -22.09
N VAL A 352 -16.47 -1.81 -21.48
CA VAL A 352 -16.57 -0.59 -20.68
C VAL A 352 -17.08 0.58 -21.53
N ARG A 353 -16.57 0.73 -22.75
CA ARG A 353 -16.99 1.73 -23.72
C ARG A 353 -18.47 1.56 -24.08
N GLN A 354 -18.94 0.33 -24.25
CA GLN A 354 -20.36 0.05 -24.47
C GLN A 354 -21.20 0.52 -23.27
N TYR A 355 -20.83 0.13 -22.05
CA TYR A 355 -21.53 0.55 -20.83
C TYR A 355 -21.56 2.07 -20.66
N ALA A 356 -20.46 2.77 -20.96
CA ALA A 356 -20.40 4.22 -20.91
C ALA A 356 -21.36 4.89 -21.91
N ARG A 357 -21.42 4.37 -23.15
CA ARG A 357 -22.27 4.92 -24.22
C ARG A 357 -23.76 4.72 -23.95
N THR A 358 -24.14 3.60 -23.36
CA THR A 358 -25.55 3.28 -23.02
C THR A 358 -25.97 3.76 -21.64
N ARG A 359 -25.04 4.36 -20.88
CA ARG A 359 -25.24 4.75 -19.47
C ARG A 359 -25.65 3.59 -18.56
N ASP A 360 -25.05 2.42 -18.81
CA ASP A 360 -25.36 1.19 -18.10
C ASP A 360 -24.93 1.26 -16.62
N TYR A 361 -25.75 0.70 -15.71
CA TYR A 361 -25.40 0.58 -14.29
C TYR A 361 -24.18 -0.34 -14.08
N ALA A 362 -23.91 -1.24 -15.03
CA ALA A 362 -22.74 -2.11 -15.03
C ALA A 362 -21.41 -1.38 -15.32
N PHE A 363 -21.43 -0.09 -15.66
CA PHE A 363 -20.21 0.67 -15.97
C PHE A 363 -19.15 0.60 -14.85
N ALA A 364 -19.56 0.76 -13.59
CA ALA A 364 -18.63 0.67 -12.45
C ALA A 364 -18.01 -0.73 -12.32
N VAL A 365 -18.79 -1.79 -12.58
CA VAL A 365 -18.28 -3.17 -12.63
C VAL A 365 -17.28 -3.34 -13.77
N GLY A 366 -17.54 -2.72 -14.93
CA GLY A 366 -16.62 -2.70 -16.06
C GLY A 366 -15.28 -2.03 -15.71
N MET A 367 -15.29 -0.89 -15.02
CA MET A 367 -14.06 -0.22 -14.57
C MET A 367 -13.28 -1.08 -13.57
N VAL A 368 -13.97 -1.76 -12.65
CA VAL A 368 -13.34 -2.73 -11.74
C VAL A 368 -12.72 -3.89 -12.53
N GLU A 369 -13.40 -4.40 -13.56
CA GLU A 369 -12.87 -5.48 -14.39
C GLU A 369 -11.64 -5.04 -15.21
N LEU A 370 -11.61 -3.80 -15.70
CA LEU A 370 -10.44 -3.21 -16.34
C LEU A 370 -9.23 -3.24 -15.38
N SER A 371 -9.42 -2.71 -14.17
CA SER A 371 -8.41 -2.74 -13.11
C SER A 371 -7.97 -4.16 -12.73
N ARG A 372 -8.89 -5.13 -12.64
CA ARG A 372 -8.56 -6.54 -12.38
C ARG A 372 -7.73 -7.14 -13.51
N THR A 373 -8.10 -6.85 -14.76
CA THR A 373 -7.42 -7.38 -15.93
C THR A 373 -5.99 -6.83 -16.02
N LEU A 374 -5.79 -5.53 -15.81
CA LEU A 374 -4.45 -4.93 -15.73
C LEU A 374 -3.62 -5.57 -14.59
N SER A 375 -4.23 -5.77 -13.41
CA SER A 375 -3.57 -6.43 -12.29
C SER A 375 -3.16 -7.87 -12.58
N ARG A 376 -3.93 -8.63 -13.37
CA ARG A 376 -3.59 -10.01 -13.75
C ARG A 376 -2.37 -10.09 -14.66
N HIS A 377 -2.16 -9.07 -15.49
CA HIS A 377 -1.01 -8.97 -16.40
C HIS A 377 0.17 -8.19 -15.81
N THR A 378 0.06 -7.71 -14.57
CA THR A 378 1.14 -6.98 -13.89
C THR A 378 2.22 -7.96 -13.42
N PRO A 379 3.48 -7.81 -13.87
CA PRO A 379 4.56 -8.73 -13.49
C PRO A 379 4.90 -8.70 -12.01
N ASN A 380 4.78 -7.51 -11.40
CA ASN A 380 5.08 -7.30 -9.99
C ASN A 380 3.93 -7.83 -9.11
N PRO A 381 4.12 -8.95 -8.40
CA PRO A 381 3.04 -9.59 -7.65
C PRO A 381 2.65 -8.80 -6.39
N TRP A 382 3.50 -7.89 -5.91
CA TRP A 382 3.18 -6.97 -4.81
C TRP A 382 2.19 -5.90 -5.23
N VAL A 383 2.35 -5.34 -6.43
CA VAL A 383 1.40 -4.39 -7.02
C VAL A 383 0.07 -5.11 -7.29
N ALA A 384 0.12 -6.27 -7.95
CA ALA A 384 -1.09 -7.06 -8.24
C ALA A 384 -1.83 -7.51 -6.97
N GLY A 385 -1.10 -7.88 -5.92
CA GLY A 385 -1.65 -8.20 -4.60
C GLY A 385 -2.37 -7.01 -3.98
N ASN A 386 -1.70 -5.86 -3.91
CA ASN A 386 -2.28 -4.63 -3.36
C ASN A 386 -3.51 -4.18 -4.16
N MET A 387 -3.51 -4.37 -5.49
CA MET A 387 -4.65 -4.01 -6.31
C MET A 387 -5.89 -4.84 -5.96
N ARG A 388 -5.72 -6.16 -5.73
CA ARG A 388 -6.81 -7.02 -5.24
C ARG A 388 -7.36 -6.55 -3.89
N LEU A 389 -6.48 -6.09 -2.99
CA LEU A 389 -6.89 -5.53 -1.70
C LEU A 389 -7.68 -4.22 -1.91
N ALA A 390 -7.19 -3.29 -2.72
CA ALA A 390 -7.85 -2.01 -2.99
C ALA A 390 -9.24 -2.19 -3.62
N ILE A 391 -9.38 -3.13 -4.57
CA ILE A 391 -10.67 -3.50 -5.15
C ILE A 391 -11.59 -4.10 -4.09
N SER A 392 -11.07 -4.96 -3.21
CA SER A 392 -11.88 -5.54 -2.12
C SER A 392 -12.39 -4.46 -1.16
N ARG A 393 -11.57 -3.45 -0.85
CA ARG A 393 -12.01 -2.28 -0.07
C ARG A 393 -13.18 -1.59 -0.75
N LEU A 394 -13.05 -1.26 -2.04
CA LEU A 394 -14.13 -0.61 -2.80
C LEU A 394 -15.43 -1.43 -2.86
N ALA A 395 -15.31 -2.75 -3.04
CA ALA A 395 -16.47 -3.63 -3.23
C ALA A 395 -17.31 -3.83 -1.95
N PHE A 396 -16.70 -3.71 -0.77
CA PHE A 396 -17.36 -4.08 0.49
C PHE A 396 -17.56 -2.93 1.47
N VAL A 397 -16.95 -1.76 1.24
CA VAL A 397 -17.07 -0.57 2.09
C VAL A 397 -18.45 0.09 2.02
N PHE A 398 -19.20 -0.05 0.92
CA PHE A 398 -20.56 0.48 0.79
C PHE A 398 -21.59 -0.62 0.49
N ASP A 399 -22.76 -0.55 1.12
CA ASP A 399 -23.91 -1.40 0.76
C ASP A 399 -24.48 -1.02 -0.62
N GLU A 400 -24.41 0.26 -0.96
CA GLU A 400 -24.78 0.80 -2.27
C GLU A 400 -23.72 1.83 -2.67
N ALA A 401 -22.87 1.49 -3.65
CA ALA A 401 -21.84 2.40 -4.13
C ALA A 401 -22.48 3.61 -4.84
N PRO A 402 -21.95 4.83 -4.66
CA PRO A 402 -22.42 5.98 -5.41
C PRO A 402 -22.38 5.73 -6.92
N PRO A 403 -23.42 6.12 -7.69
CA PRO A 403 -23.41 5.94 -9.13
C PRO A 403 -22.26 6.75 -9.74
N LEU A 404 -21.32 6.05 -10.38
CA LEU A 404 -20.14 6.62 -10.99
C LEU A 404 -20.52 7.57 -12.13
N ARG A 405 -19.85 8.72 -12.20
CA ARG A 405 -19.98 9.63 -13.35
C ARG A 405 -19.47 8.95 -14.62
N GLN A 406 -20.33 8.82 -15.63
CA GLN A 406 -20.06 8.09 -16.88
C GLN A 406 -19.59 9.00 -18.04
N TRP A 407 -19.55 10.32 -17.85
CA TRP A 407 -19.29 11.25 -18.95
C TRP A 407 -17.81 11.36 -19.30
N ALA A 408 -17.53 11.28 -20.60
CA ALA A 408 -16.22 11.52 -21.21
C ALA A 408 -15.11 10.58 -20.73
N VAL A 409 -15.36 9.26 -20.68
CA VAL A 409 -14.29 8.26 -20.47
C VAL A 409 -13.70 7.76 -21.79
N ASP A 410 -14.30 8.10 -22.94
CA ASP A 410 -13.88 7.54 -24.24
C ASP A 410 -12.49 8.02 -24.68
N ASP A 411 -12.08 9.21 -24.26
CA ASP A 411 -10.72 9.74 -24.40
C ASP A 411 -9.71 8.92 -23.58
N VAL A 412 -10.01 8.62 -22.31
CA VAL A 412 -9.23 7.71 -21.46
C VAL A 412 -9.10 6.34 -22.11
N LEU A 413 -10.23 5.75 -22.54
CA LEU A 413 -10.24 4.41 -23.14
C LEU A 413 -9.53 4.37 -24.49
N SER A 414 -9.58 5.45 -25.28
CA SER A 414 -8.87 5.54 -26.56
C SER A 414 -7.36 5.65 -26.34
N LEU A 415 -6.93 6.45 -25.36
CA LEU A 415 -5.52 6.57 -25.00
C LEU A 415 -4.96 5.24 -24.45
N LEU A 416 -5.78 4.49 -23.69
CA LEU A 416 -5.40 3.17 -23.21
C LEU A 416 -5.34 2.13 -24.34
N ASP A 417 -6.28 2.15 -25.30
CA ASP A 417 -6.20 1.31 -26.51
C ASP A 417 -4.90 1.59 -27.29
N GLU A 418 -4.54 2.87 -27.49
CA GLU A 418 -3.30 3.27 -28.15
C GLU A 418 -2.05 2.80 -27.39
N ALA A 419 -2.05 2.94 -26.07
CA ALA A 419 -0.99 2.43 -25.21
C ALA A 419 -0.84 0.90 -25.36
N ILE A 420 -1.95 0.16 -25.40
CA ILE A 420 -1.93 -1.30 -25.60
C ILE A 420 -1.41 -1.68 -26.99
N ASP A 421 -1.78 -0.95 -28.03
CA ASP A 421 -1.32 -1.20 -29.40
C ASP A 421 0.19 -0.96 -29.54
N THR A 422 0.67 0.14 -28.97
CA THR A 422 2.09 0.55 -29.05
C THR A 422 2.97 -0.15 -28.02
N GLY A 423 2.40 -0.68 -26.94
CA GLY A 423 3.14 -1.18 -25.78
C GLY A 423 3.82 -0.07 -24.98
N ASP A 424 3.31 1.18 -25.06
CA ASP A 424 3.92 2.36 -24.45
C ASP A 424 3.49 2.53 -22.97
N PRO A 425 4.42 2.41 -22.00
CA PRO A 425 4.12 2.58 -20.59
C PRO A 425 3.75 4.02 -20.21
N ASP A 426 4.30 5.03 -20.89
CA ASP A 426 4.05 6.44 -20.60
C ASP A 426 2.65 6.84 -21.07
N LEU A 427 2.22 6.33 -22.24
CA LEU A 427 0.82 6.49 -22.68
C LEU A 427 -0.16 5.78 -21.75
N ALA A 428 0.19 4.59 -21.25
CA ALA A 428 -0.63 3.86 -20.28
C ALA A 428 -0.79 4.66 -18.98
N SER A 429 0.31 5.25 -18.48
CA SER A 429 0.29 6.14 -17.31
C SER A 429 -0.58 7.37 -17.58
N ALA A 430 -0.41 8.04 -18.72
CA ALA A 430 -1.19 9.22 -19.09
C ALA A 430 -2.69 8.94 -19.18
N ALA A 431 -3.08 7.76 -19.68
CA ALA A 431 -4.48 7.32 -19.69
C ALA A 431 -5.06 7.19 -18.28
N VAL A 432 -4.31 6.59 -17.35
CA VAL A 432 -4.79 6.46 -15.96
C VAL A 432 -4.76 7.80 -15.22
N HIS A 433 -3.82 8.69 -15.52
CA HIS A 433 -3.84 10.06 -14.97
C HIS A 433 -5.05 10.85 -15.46
N ALA A 434 -5.43 10.70 -16.73
CA ALA A 434 -6.68 11.26 -17.25
C ALA A 434 -7.89 10.65 -16.50
N LEU A 435 -7.92 9.33 -16.30
CA LEU A 435 -8.96 8.66 -15.49
C LEU A 435 -9.04 9.22 -14.07
N ALA A 436 -7.90 9.49 -13.44
CA ALA A 436 -7.84 10.04 -12.09
C ALA A 436 -8.53 11.41 -11.99
N VAL A 437 -8.48 12.24 -13.05
CA VAL A 437 -9.23 13.51 -13.10
C VAL A 437 -10.74 13.27 -13.06
N HIS A 438 -11.24 12.23 -13.73
CA HIS A 438 -12.65 11.84 -13.64
C HIS A 438 -13.03 11.36 -12.23
N TYR A 439 -12.16 10.59 -11.59
CA TYR A 439 -12.38 10.16 -10.22
C TYR A 439 -12.34 11.32 -9.22
N ASP A 440 -11.43 12.28 -9.37
CA ASP A 440 -11.39 13.49 -8.53
C ASP A 440 -12.71 14.29 -8.66
N ALA A 441 -13.20 14.47 -9.89
CA ALA A 441 -14.50 15.12 -10.13
C ALA A 441 -15.66 14.34 -9.49
N HIS A 442 -15.64 13.01 -9.60
CA HIS A 442 -16.67 12.17 -9.00
C HIS A 442 -16.62 12.20 -7.46
N VAL A 443 -15.43 12.20 -6.86
CA VAL A 443 -15.25 12.34 -5.41
C VAL A 443 -15.84 13.66 -4.92
N LEU A 444 -15.61 14.77 -5.63
CA LEU A 444 -16.19 16.07 -5.28
C LEU A 444 -17.73 16.04 -5.31
N GLU A 445 -18.32 15.38 -6.31
CA GLU A 445 -19.77 15.23 -6.41
C GLU A 445 -20.35 14.38 -5.27
N VAL A 446 -19.73 13.24 -4.98
CA VAL A 446 -20.15 12.33 -3.91
C VAL A 446 -20.03 13.00 -2.55
N THR A 447 -18.91 13.66 -2.26
CA THR A 447 -18.69 14.34 -0.97
C THR A 447 -19.59 15.56 -0.79
N ALA A 448 -19.97 16.25 -1.88
CA ALA A 448 -20.97 17.32 -1.80
C ALA A 448 -22.38 16.79 -1.47
N ARG A 449 -22.73 15.58 -1.95
CA ARG A 449 -24.04 14.96 -1.71
C ARG A 449 -24.13 14.23 -0.37
N TRP A 450 -23.03 13.61 0.04
CA TRP A 450 -22.89 12.88 1.30
C TRP A 450 -21.62 13.39 2.01
N PRO A 451 -21.70 14.50 2.75
CA PRO A 451 -20.53 15.05 3.42
C PRO A 451 -19.97 14.02 4.41
N PRO A 452 -18.64 13.87 4.48
CA PRO A 452 -18.01 12.96 5.43
C PRO A 452 -18.47 13.31 6.85
N THR A 453 -18.92 12.30 7.58
CA THR A 453 -19.26 12.47 9.00
C THR A 453 -17.95 12.77 9.74
N PRO A 454 -17.88 13.81 10.60
CA PRO A 454 -16.68 14.08 11.37
C PRO A 454 -16.34 12.83 12.19
N SER A 455 -15.13 12.31 12.02
CA SER A 455 -14.57 11.25 12.85
C SER A 455 -14.61 11.70 14.30
N ARG A 456 -15.25 10.91 15.16
CA ARG A 456 -15.28 11.14 16.61
C ARG A 456 -14.00 10.69 17.27
#